data_AF-M7T926-F1
#
_entry.id   AF-M7T926-F1
#
_cell.length_a   1.000
_cell.length_b   1.000
_cell.length_c   1.000
_cell.angle_alpha   90.00
_cell.angle_beta   90.00
_cell.angle_gamma   90.00
#
_symmetry.space_group_name_H-M   'P 1'
#
loop_
_entity.id
_entity.type
_entity.pdbx_description
1 polymer ?
#
loop_
_entity_poly.entity_id
_entity_poly.type
_entity_poly.pdbx_seq_one_letter_code
_entity_poly.pdbx_strand_id
1 'polypeptide(L)' 'MGTSLVMTIPSMFVKAHKVGRGSVVKVIYGLEGVLILSKSGDDQEILDKLMVLIRGIEENRLEKKDKNERF' A
#
# COMPACT_ATOMS: atom_id res chain seq x y z
N MET A 1 -22.76 -20.94 -1.01
CA MET A 1 -22.21 -20.38 -2.27
C MET A 1 -21.79 -18.95 -1.97
N GLY A 2 -20.49 -18.65 -2.01
CA GLY A 2 -19.97 -17.31 -1.70
C GLY A 2 -19.82 -16.48 -2.96
N THR A 3 -20.21 -15.21 -2.91
CA THR A 3 -19.92 -14.23 -3.96
C THR A 3 -18.51 -13.70 -3.78
N SER A 4 -17.69 -13.76 -4.83
CA SER A 4 -16.33 -13.20 -4.81
C SER A 4 -16.32 -11.78 -5.38
N LEU A 5 -15.58 -10.88 -4.73
CA LEU A 5 -15.26 -9.57 -5.28
C LEU A 5 -14.03 -9.68 -6.18
N VAL A 6 -14.13 -9.16 -7.40
CA VAL A 6 -13.03 -9.17 -8.37
C VAL A 6 -12.68 -7.73 -8.74
N MET A 7 -11.39 -7.41 -8.74
CA MET A 7 -10.88 -6.11 -9.19
C MET A 7 -9.84 -6.28 -10.31
N THR A 8 -9.84 -5.34 -11.26
CA THR A 8 -8.83 -5.30 -12.31
C THR A 8 -7.65 -4.46 -11.87
N ILE A 9 -6.45 -5.04 -11.91
CA ILE A 9 -5.21 -4.34 -11.61
C ILE A 9 -4.68 -3.71 -12.92
N PRO A 10 -4.37 -2.40 -12.93
CA PRO A 10 -3.84 -1.72 -14.12
C PRO A 10 -2.54 -2.36 -14.64
N SER A 11 -2.40 -2.43 -15.97
CA SER A 11 -1.24 -3.07 -16.63
C SER A 11 0.11 -2.44 -16.27
N MET A 12 0.13 -1.14 -15.98
CA MET A 12 1.32 -0.42 -15.52
C MET A 12 1.82 -0.96 -14.16
N PHE A 13 0.90 -1.19 -13.22
CA PHE A 13 1.22 -1.76 -11.90
C PHE A 13 1.77 -3.18 -12.04
N VAL A 14 1.11 -4.00 -12.88
CA VAL A 14 1.53 -5.37 -13.18
C VAL A 14 2.98 -5.42 -13.68
N LYS A 15 3.35 -4.50 -14.60
CA LYS A 15 4.72 -4.38 -15.12
C LYS A 15 5.71 -3.90 -14.06
N ALA A 16 5.40 -2.81 -13.36
CA ALA A 16 6.29 -2.22 -12.36
C ALA A 16 6.62 -3.20 -11.23
N HIS A 17 5.62 -3.97 -10.78
CA HIS A 17 5.76 -4.93 -9.69
C HIS A 17 5.99 -6.37 -10.19
N LYS A 18 6.20 -6.58 -11.49
CA LYS A 18 6.45 -7.89 -12.14
C LYS A 18 5.39 -8.96 -11.80
N VAL A 19 4.13 -8.58 -11.56
CA VAL A 19 3.05 -9.52 -11.22
C VAL A 19 2.67 -10.30 -12.49
N GLY A 20 2.70 -11.63 -12.46
CA GLY A 20 2.33 -12.46 -13.60
C GLY A 20 0.86 -12.88 -13.54
N ARG A 21 0.31 -13.35 -14.67
CA ARG A 21 -0.96 -14.09 -14.63
C ARG A 21 -0.78 -15.34 -13.76
N GLY A 22 -1.77 -15.63 -12.91
CA GLY A 22 -1.71 -16.76 -11.97
C GLY A 22 -0.80 -16.54 -10.75
N SER A 23 -0.18 -15.36 -10.60
CA SER A 23 0.55 -15.04 -9.37
C SER A 23 -0.40 -14.98 -8.17
N VAL A 24 0.00 -15.63 -7.07
CA VAL A 24 -0.66 -15.50 -5.78
C VAL A 24 -0.07 -14.30 -5.05
N VAL A 25 -0.92 -13.43 -4.51
CA VAL A 25 -0.53 -12.24 -3.74
C VAL A 25 -1.27 -12.23 -2.41
N LYS A 26 -0.59 -11.78 -1.35
CA LYS A 26 -1.20 -11.57 -0.04
C LYS A 26 -1.91 -10.23 -0.05
N VAL A 27 -3.19 -10.23 0.29
CA VAL A 27 -3.99 -9.01 0.48
C VAL A 27 -4.04 -8.70 1.96
N ILE A 28 -3.55 -7.53 2.33
CA ILE A 28 -3.52 -7.05 3.71
C ILE A 28 -4.46 -5.86 3.80
N TYR A 29 -5.39 -5.93 4.76
CA TYR A 29 -6.30 -4.82 5.04
C TYR A 29 -5.55 -3.75 5.85
N GLY A 30 -5.33 -2.59 5.24
CA GLY A 30 -4.74 -1.42 5.90
C GLY A 30 -5.79 -0.58 6.63
N LEU A 31 -5.33 0.34 7.47
CA LEU A 31 -6.18 1.33 8.13
C LEU A 31 -6.89 2.20 7.07
N GLU A 32 -8.11 2.67 7.38
CA GLU A 32 -8.91 3.56 6.51
C GLU A 32 -9.35 2.97 5.15
N GLY A 33 -9.43 1.64 5.03
CA GLY A 33 -9.98 0.98 3.83
C GLY A 33 -9.00 0.87 2.66
N VAL A 34 -7.72 1.13 2.91
CA VAL A 34 -6.64 0.91 1.93
C VAL A 34 -6.28 -0.58 1.88
N LEU A 35 -6.28 -1.17 0.68
CA LEU A 35 -5.83 -2.55 0.47
C LEU A 35 -4.37 -2.56 0.02
N ILE A 36 -3.55 -3.34 0.72
CA ILE A 36 -2.13 -3.51 0.40
C ILE A 36 -1.94 -4.90 -0.22
N LEU A 37 -1.32 -4.93 -1.40
CA LEU A 37 -0.98 -6.16 -2.10
C LEU A 37 0.52 -6.43 -1.94
N SER A 38 0.87 -7.55 -1.29
CA SER A 38 2.25 -7.99 -1.13
C SER A 38 2.53 -9.28 -1.89
N LYS A 39 3.71 -9.33 -2.51
CA LYS A 39 4.29 -10.56 -3.05
C LYS A 39 5.18 -11.28 -2.04
N SER A 40 5.66 -10.57 -1.02
CA SER A 40 6.52 -11.15 0.00
C SER A 40 5.67 -11.96 0.97
N GLY A 41 6.13 -13.16 1.30
CA GLY A 41 5.62 -13.94 2.41
C GLY A 41 6.21 -13.54 3.76
N ASP A 42 7.20 -12.63 3.76
CA ASP A 42 7.87 -12.15 4.96
C ASP A 42 7.13 -10.94 5.53
N ASP A 43 6.52 -11.14 6.70
CA ASP A 43 5.78 -10.12 7.41
C ASP A 43 6.67 -8.97 7.90
N GLN A 44 7.97 -9.22 8.15
CA GLN A 44 8.91 -8.19 8.57
C GLN A 44 9.23 -7.24 7.42
N GLU A 45 9.46 -7.77 6.22
CA GLU A 45 9.71 -6.95 5.02
C GLU A 45 8.50 -6.06 4.69
N ILE A 46 7.29 -6.58 4.92
CA ILE A 46 6.04 -5.81 4.77
C ILE A 46 5.98 -4.68 5.80
N LEU A 47 6.25 -4.99 7.07
CA LEU A 47 6.23 -4.01 8.15
C LEU A 47 7.23 -2.88 7.90
N ASP A 48 8.46 -3.22 7.52
CA ASP A 48 9.52 -2.24 7.25
C ASP A 48 9.11 -1.28 6.13
N LYS A 49 8.51 -1.79 5.06
CA LYS A 49 7.98 -0.96 3.95
C LYS A 49 6.81 -0.09 4.39
N LEU A 50 5.93 -0.60 5.25
CA LEU A 50 4.82 0.19 5.80
C LEU A 50 5.30 1.32 6.69
N MET A 51 6.32 1.07 7.51
CA MET A 51 6.92 2.10 8.36
C MET A 51 7.52 3.26 7.55
N VAL A 52 8.11 2.99 6.38
CA VAL A 52 8.59 4.04 5.47
C VAL A 52 7.45 4.91 4.97
N LEU A 53 6.32 4.30 4.57
CA LEU A 53 5.14 5.03 4.11
C LEU A 53 4.54 5.89 5.22
N ILE A 54 4.40 5.33 6.43
CA ILE A 54 3.85 6.05 7.59
C ILE A 54 4.73 7.25 7.93
N ARG A 55 6.05 7.07 8.01
CA ARG A 55 6.99 8.18 8.27
C ARG A 55 6.87 9.29 7.24
N GLY A 56 6.82 8.95 5.95
CA GLY A 56 6.63 9.94 4.90
C GLY A 56 5.30 10.71 5.03
N ILE A 57 4.23 10.05 5.46
CA ILE A 57 2.93 10.72 5.71
C ILE A 57 3.01 11.67 6.91
N GLU A 58 3.67 11.25 8.00
CA GLU A 58 3.84 12.06 9.21
C GLU A 58 4.70 13.31 8.94
N GLU A 59 5.81 13.16 8.23
CA GLU A 59 6.69 14.27 7.81
C GLU A 59 5.92 15.29 6.96
N ASN A 60 5.16 14.82 5.95
CA ASN A 60 4.33 15.69 5.12
C ASN A 60 3.21 16.41 5.91
N ARG A 61 2.74 15.82 7.02
CA ARG A 61 1.72 16.42 7.88
C ARG A 61 2.33 17.51 8.78
N LEU A 62 3.55 17.31 9.25
CA LEU A 62 4.30 18.30 10.04
C LEU A 62 4.67 19.52 9.19
N GLU A 63 5.18 19.32 7.97
CA GLU A 63 5.51 20.43 7.05
C GLU A 63 4.29 21.30 6.70
N LYS A 64 3.10 20.70 6.64
CA LYS A 64 1.85 21.43 6.39
C LYS A 64 1.37 22.23 7.61
N LYS A 65 1.68 21.79 8.83
CA LYS A 65 1.36 22.55 10.05
C LYS A 65 2.22 23.81 10.17
N ASP A 66 3.53 23.71 9.94
CA ASP A 66 4.44 24.86 10.01
C ASP A 66 4.14 25.96 9.00
N LYS A 67 3.56 25.60 7.84
CA LYS A 67 3.14 26.59 6.83
C LYS A 67 1.87 27.34 7.21
N ASN A 68 0.99 26.76 8.02
CA ASN A 68 -0.26 27.38 8.41
C ASN A 68 -0.13 28.32 9.62
N GLU A 69 0.94 28.20 10.42
CA GLU A 69 1.20 29.11 11.56
C GLU A 69 1.98 30.38 11.17
N ARG A 70 2.38 30.50 9.89
CA ARG A 70 3.12 31.66 9.35
C ARG A 70 2.25 32.64 8.55
N PHE A 71 0.93 32.48 8.57
CA PHE A 71 -0.06 33.40 7.98
C PHE A 71 -1.03 33.91 9.03
#